data_AF-A0A957BTF0-F1
#
_entry.id   AF-A0A957BTF0-F1
#
_cell.length_a   1.000
_cell.length_b   1.000
_cell.length_c   1.000
_cell.angle_alpha   90.00
_cell.angle_beta   90.00
_cell.angle_gamma   90.00
#
_symmetry.space_group_name_H-M   'P 1'
#
loop_
_entity.id
_entity.type
_entity.pdbx_description
1 polymer ?
#
loop_
_entity_poly.entity_id
_entity_poly.type
_entity_poly.pdbx_seq_one_letter_code
_entity_poly.pdbx_strand_id
1 'polypeptide(L)'
;MIDQKRIPWELALVEFDNYHAVANAITDMTVRGAPAIGAAAGFGLALAAQQSRAETLESLLVDLEEAARVLKAARPTAVNLAWAVDRLMVVAHSGDYRHPDKLRDVLLVEAQRIADEDVEINKRMGAYGAELIHDGDTVLHHCNTGALATVDYGTAIGVIRAAFEQGKRFHVLLDETRPRLQGARLSAWEM
;
A
#
# COMPACT_ATOMS: atom_id res chain seq x y z
N MET A 1 4.77 -4.91 8.51
CA MET A 1 4.46 -3.56 7.98
C MET A 1 5.27 -2.52 8.75
N ILE A 2 5.77 -1.45 8.13
CA ILE A 2 6.49 -0.39 8.86
C ILE A 2 5.47 0.45 9.65
N ASP A 3 5.74 0.73 10.93
CA ASP A 3 4.95 1.70 11.71
C ASP A 3 5.41 3.13 11.41
N GLN A 4 4.70 3.79 10.48
CA GLN A 4 5.04 5.13 10.04
C GLN A 4 4.81 6.21 11.12
N LYS A 5 4.13 5.89 12.22
CA LYS A 5 3.96 6.84 13.33
C LYS A 5 5.25 7.05 14.11
N ARG A 6 6.18 6.08 14.09
CA ARG A 6 7.45 6.12 14.84
C ARG A 6 8.60 6.79 14.08
N ILE A 7 8.47 6.88 12.75
CA ILE A 7 9.39 7.64 11.90
C ILE A 7 9.28 9.16 12.24
N PRO A 8 10.39 9.91 12.39
CA PRO A 8 11.76 9.57 12.01
C PRO A 8 12.62 8.94 13.13
N TRP A 9 12.06 8.77 14.33
CA TRP A 9 12.84 8.40 15.51
C TRP A 9 13.22 6.92 15.53
N GLU A 10 12.36 6.06 14.98
CA GLU A 10 12.57 4.62 15.01
C GLU A 10 11.90 3.92 13.82
N LEU A 11 12.66 3.04 13.17
CA LEU A 11 12.16 2.09 12.19
C LEU A 11 11.69 0.82 12.92
N ALA A 12 10.38 0.69 13.11
CA ALA A 12 9.77 -0.48 13.71
C ALA A 12 8.88 -1.22 12.72
N LEU A 13 8.95 -2.56 12.75
CA LEU A 13 8.04 -3.42 12.04
C LEU A 13 6.94 -3.91 12.99
N VAL A 14 5.71 -3.89 12.49
CA VAL A 14 4.53 -4.43 13.17
C VAL A 14 3.97 -5.61 12.38
N GLU A 15 3.49 -6.59 13.13
CA GLU A 15 2.85 -7.81 12.64
C GLU A 15 1.36 -7.77 13.01
N PHE A 16 0.53 -8.38 12.17
CA PHE A 16 -0.91 -8.40 12.36
C PHE A 16 -1.43 -9.81 12.16
N ASP A 17 -2.12 -10.31 13.16
CA ASP A 17 -2.62 -11.68 13.16
C ASP A 17 -4.06 -11.76 12.65
N ASN A 18 -4.73 -10.61 12.46
CA ASN A 18 -6.11 -10.54 12.01
C ASN A 18 -6.45 -9.29 11.19
N TYR A 19 -7.49 -9.38 10.37
CA TYR A 19 -7.93 -8.30 9.47
C TYR A 19 -8.48 -7.07 10.20
N HIS A 20 -9.01 -7.20 11.43
CA HIS A 20 -9.40 -6.05 12.24
C HIS A 20 -8.19 -5.22 12.68
N ALA A 21 -7.07 -5.87 13.00
CA ALA A 21 -5.82 -5.20 13.34
C ALA A 21 -5.25 -4.45 12.12
N VAL A 22 -5.36 -5.04 10.92
CA VAL A 22 -5.03 -4.35 9.66
C VAL A 22 -5.94 -3.14 9.42
N ALA A 23 -7.25 -3.28 9.60
CA ALA A 23 -8.20 -2.17 9.50
C ALA A 23 -7.87 -1.04 10.49
N ASN A 24 -7.50 -1.38 11.73
CA ASN A 24 -7.06 -0.42 12.73
C ASN A 24 -5.76 0.28 12.32
N ALA A 25 -4.78 -0.46 11.78
CA ALA A 25 -3.51 0.09 11.28
C ALA A 25 -3.70 1.08 10.11
N ILE A 26 -4.72 0.85 9.28
CA ILE A 26 -5.13 1.78 8.21
C ILE A 26 -5.80 3.02 8.84
N THR A 27 -6.68 2.82 9.81
CA THR A 27 -7.46 3.88 10.48
C THR A 27 -6.57 4.83 11.28
N ASP A 28 -5.67 4.29 12.08
CA ASP A 28 -4.78 5.05 12.97
C ASP A 28 -3.52 5.58 12.27
N MET A 29 -3.39 5.29 10.97
CA MET A 29 -2.29 5.69 10.10
C MET A 29 -0.92 5.07 10.46
N THR A 30 -0.91 3.89 11.08
CA THR A 30 0.29 3.02 11.11
C THR A 30 0.79 2.78 9.67
N VAL A 31 -0.13 2.52 8.73
CA VAL A 31 0.11 2.61 7.28
C VAL A 31 -0.69 3.73 6.65
N ARG A 32 -0.08 4.38 5.67
CA ARG A 32 -0.65 5.52 4.96
C ARG A 32 -0.05 5.61 3.55
N GLY A 33 -0.71 6.40 2.71
CA GLY A 33 -0.42 6.46 1.28
C GLY A 33 -1.34 5.53 0.49
N ALA A 34 -1.88 6.01 -0.61
CA ALA A 34 -3.02 5.35 -1.24
C ALA A 34 -2.67 3.93 -1.73
N PRO A 35 -1.54 3.69 -2.42
CA PRO A 35 -1.18 2.33 -2.82
C PRO A 35 -0.82 1.42 -1.64
N ALA A 36 -0.08 1.92 -0.64
CA ALA A 36 0.26 1.15 0.57
C ALA A 36 -0.99 0.68 1.32
N ILE A 37 -1.99 1.57 1.47
CA ILE A 37 -3.29 1.22 2.07
C ILE A 37 -4.04 0.19 1.21
N GLY A 38 -4.00 0.32 -0.11
CA GLY A 38 -4.60 -0.64 -1.04
C GLY A 38 -4.02 -2.04 -0.86
N ALA A 39 -2.69 -2.17 -0.91
CA ALA A 39 -2.02 -3.45 -0.67
C ALA A 39 -2.29 -4.00 0.74
N ALA A 40 -2.23 -3.14 1.77
CA ALA A 40 -2.54 -3.54 3.14
C ALA A 40 -3.96 -4.10 3.28
N ALA A 41 -4.95 -3.48 2.64
CA ALA A 41 -6.33 -3.96 2.66
C ALA A 41 -6.52 -5.26 1.86
N GLY A 42 -5.83 -5.40 0.72
CA GLY A 42 -5.79 -6.65 -0.05
C GLY A 42 -5.25 -7.81 0.78
N PHE A 43 -4.09 -7.62 1.43
CA PHE A 43 -3.54 -8.61 2.37
C PHE A 43 -4.44 -8.81 3.59
N GLY A 44 -5.12 -7.77 4.08
CA GLY A 44 -6.10 -7.89 5.15
C GLY A 44 -7.25 -8.83 4.80
N LEU A 45 -7.78 -8.76 3.57
CA LEU A 45 -8.85 -9.66 3.12
C LEU A 45 -8.32 -11.09 2.90
N ALA A 46 -7.11 -11.25 2.34
CA ALA A 46 -6.46 -12.55 2.24
C ALA A 46 -6.21 -13.18 3.62
N LEU A 47 -5.80 -12.38 4.61
CA LEU A 47 -5.65 -12.81 5.99
C LEU A 47 -6.99 -13.26 6.59
N ALA A 48 -8.08 -12.52 6.36
CA ALA A 48 -9.42 -12.94 6.78
C ALA A 48 -9.80 -14.33 6.22
N ALA A 49 -9.46 -14.59 4.95
CA ALA A 49 -9.67 -15.91 4.34
C ALA A 49 -8.92 -17.03 5.08
N GLN A 50 -7.68 -16.77 5.47
CA GLN A 50 -6.83 -17.73 6.21
C GLN A 50 -7.30 -17.93 7.65
N GLN A 51 -7.90 -16.92 8.27
CA GLN A 51 -8.45 -17.01 9.63
C GLN A 51 -9.81 -17.69 9.70
N SER A 52 -10.57 -17.64 8.61
CA SER A 52 -11.90 -18.24 8.53
C SER A 52 -11.83 -19.76 8.74
N ARG A 53 -12.70 -20.26 9.63
CA ARG A 53 -12.90 -21.69 9.88
C ARG A 53 -13.91 -22.34 8.93
N ALA A 54 -14.33 -21.63 7.89
CA ALA A 54 -15.27 -22.13 6.90
C ALA A 54 -14.76 -23.40 6.20
N GLU A 55 -15.60 -24.43 6.18
CA GLU A 55 -15.36 -25.69 5.49
C GLU A 55 -16.02 -25.74 4.09
N THR A 56 -16.86 -24.75 3.77
CA THR A 56 -17.49 -24.61 2.45
C THR A 56 -17.18 -23.27 1.81
N LEU A 57 -17.36 -23.19 0.49
CA LEU A 57 -17.12 -21.94 -0.24
C LEU A 57 -18.13 -20.87 0.12
N GLU A 58 -19.39 -21.25 0.31
CA GLU A 58 -20.46 -20.32 0.68
C GLU A 58 -20.19 -19.68 2.05
N SER A 59 -19.77 -20.50 3.03
CA SER A 59 -19.43 -19.98 4.36
C SER A 59 -18.17 -19.11 4.34
N LEU A 60 -17.16 -19.45 3.53
CA LEU A 60 -15.97 -18.61 3.36
C LEU A 60 -16.31 -17.27 2.69
N LEU A 61 -17.20 -17.27 1.70
CA LEU A 61 -17.64 -16.04 1.03
C LEU A 61 -18.38 -15.09 2.00
N VAL A 62 -19.22 -15.62 2.90
CA VAL A 62 -19.87 -14.80 3.94
C VAL A 62 -18.84 -14.14 4.86
N ASP A 63 -17.82 -14.89 5.30
CA ASP A 63 -16.75 -14.33 6.13
C ASP A 63 -15.94 -13.24 5.39
N LEU A 64 -15.69 -13.44 4.09
CA LEU A 64 -15.01 -12.48 3.23
C LEU A 64 -15.83 -11.20 3.01
N GLU A 65 -17.14 -11.30 2.85
CA GLU A 65 -18.03 -10.14 2.72
C GLU A 65 -18.00 -9.25 3.97
N GLU A 66 -18.02 -9.87 5.16
CA GLU A 66 -17.91 -9.15 6.42
C GLU A 66 -16.52 -8.50 6.57
N ALA A 67 -15.45 -9.22 6.26
CA ALA A 67 -14.10 -8.68 6.28
C ALA A 67 -13.93 -7.51 5.30
N ALA A 68 -14.47 -7.63 4.08
CA ALA A 68 -14.46 -6.59 3.07
C ALA A 68 -15.18 -5.32 3.56
N ARG A 69 -16.32 -5.47 4.26
CA ARG A 69 -17.05 -4.36 4.86
C ARG A 69 -16.22 -3.66 5.95
N VAL A 70 -15.59 -4.42 6.84
CA VAL A 70 -14.72 -3.89 7.91
C VAL A 70 -13.53 -3.14 7.33
N LEU A 71 -12.83 -3.72 6.36
CA LEU A 71 -11.65 -3.11 5.74
C LEU A 71 -12.01 -1.81 5.02
N LYS A 72 -13.08 -1.81 4.20
CA LYS A 72 -13.54 -0.59 3.50
C LYS A 72 -13.99 0.51 4.45
N ALA A 73 -14.54 0.16 5.61
CA ALA A 73 -14.95 1.12 6.62
C ALA A 73 -13.77 1.79 7.36
N ALA A 74 -12.56 1.22 7.31
CA ALA A 74 -11.39 1.78 7.97
C ALA A 74 -11.11 3.22 7.52
N ARG A 75 -11.17 3.46 6.20
CA ARG A 75 -11.02 4.79 5.58
C ARG A 75 -11.90 4.92 4.33
N PRO A 76 -13.20 5.29 4.46
CA PRO A 76 -14.17 5.21 3.37
C PRO A 76 -13.86 6.05 2.13
N THR A 77 -13.03 7.09 2.26
CA THR A 77 -12.60 7.95 1.15
C THR A 77 -11.35 7.46 0.43
N ALA A 78 -10.69 6.40 0.91
CA ALA A 78 -9.50 5.84 0.30
C ALA A 78 -9.88 4.93 -0.89
N VAL A 79 -9.90 5.50 -2.10
CA VAL A 79 -10.32 4.77 -3.31
C VAL A 79 -9.46 3.53 -3.58
N ASN A 80 -8.14 3.61 -3.42
CA ASN A 80 -7.23 2.45 -3.59
C ASN A 80 -7.51 1.32 -2.60
N LEU A 81 -8.03 1.64 -1.40
CA LEU A 81 -8.46 0.65 -0.43
C LEU A 81 -9.65 -0.13 -1.00
N ALA A 82 -10.72 0.59 -1.36
CA ALA A 82 -11.93 -0.01 -1.89
C ALA A 82 -11.63 -0.83 -3.16
N TRP A 83 -10.86 -0.26 -4.09
CA TRP A 83 -10.41 -0.94 -5.31
C TRP A 83 -9.70 -2.27 -5.04
N ALA A 84 -8.75 -2.31 -4.09
CA ALA A 84 -8.01 -3.53 -3.80
C ALA A 84 -8.91 -4.62 -3.19
N VAL A 85 -9.78 -4.23 -2.26
CA VAL A 85 -10.75 -5.15 -1.65
C VAL A 85 -11.75 -5.66 -2.68
N ASP A 86 -12.30 -4.78 -3.52
CA ASP A 86 -13.25 -5.14 -4.58
C ASP A 86 -12.61 -6.08 -5.61
N ARG A 87 -11.35 -5.83 -5.98
CA ARG A 87 -10.59 -6.70 -6.89
C ARG A 87 -10.46 -8.13 -6.35
N LEU A 88 -10.15 -8.29 -5.06
CA LEU A 88 -10.12 -9.61 -4.43
C LEU A 88 -11.51 -10.25 -4.33
N MET A 89 -12.56 -9.47 -4.03
CA MET A 89 -13.93 -9.99 -4.01
C MET A 89 -14.39 -10.48 -5.39
N VAL A 90 -14.00 -9.79 -6.47
CA VAL A 90 -14.24 -10.27 -7.84
C VAL A 90 -13.54 -11.62 -8.07
N VAL A 91 -12.30 -11.79 -7.61
CA VAL A 91 -11.60 -13.08 -7.68
C VAL A 91 -12.33 -14.15 -6.86
N ALA A 92 -12.82 -13.81 -5.67
CA ALA A 92 -13.57 -14.74 -4.82
C ALA A 92 -14.86 -15.26 -5.46
N HIS A 93 -15.58 -14.40 -6.21
CA HIS A 93 -16.84 -14.79 -6.86
C HIS A 93 -16.69 -15.38 -8.26
N SER A 94 -15.58 -15.14 -8.96
CA SER A 94 -15.43 -15.49 -10.39
C SER A 94 -14.76 -16.84 -10.64
N GLY A 95 -14.10 -17.43 -9.65
CA GLY A 95 -13.40 -18.71 -9.82
C GLY A 95 -14.30 -19.92 -9.62
N ASP A 96 -14.07 -20.95 -10.44
CA ASP A 96 -14.57 -22.30 -10.17
C ASP A 96 -13.63 -22.99 -9.18
N TYR A 97 -13.84 -22.71 -7.90
CA TYR A 97 -13.07 -23.29 -6.81
C TYR A 97 -13.70 -24.62 -6.39
N ARG A 98 -12.89 -25.68 -6.30
CA ARG A 98 -13.37 -27.00 -5.80
C ARG A 98 -13.33 -27.12 -4.28
N HIS A 99 -12.53 -26.29 -3.61
CA HIS A 99 -12.32 -26.35 -2.17
C HIS A 99 -12.00 -24.94 -1.61
N PRO A 100 -12.45 -24.58 -0.40
CA PRO A 100 -12.15 -23.29 0.24
C PRO A 100 -10.66 -22.98 0.32
N ASP A 101 -9.81 -23.97 0.58
CA ASP A 101 -8.35 -23.77 0.63
C ASP A 101 -7.79 -23.25 -0.68
N LYS A 102 -8.36 -23.67 -1.82
CA LYS A 102 -7.91 -23.16 -3.11
C LYS A 102 -8.23 -21.67 -3.26
N LEU A 103 -9.39 -21.23 -2.76
CA LEU A 103 -9.75 -19.82 -2.74
C LEU A 103 -8.82 -19.03 -1.81
N ARG A 104 -8.50 -19.56 -0.62
CA ARG A 104 -7.56 -18.94 0.33
C ARG A 104 -6.19 -18.67 -0.31
N ASP A 105 -5.64 -19.67 -1.02
CA ASP A 105 -4.36 -19.53 -1.73
C ASP A 105 -4.44 -18.49 -2.85
N VAL A 106 -5.50 -18.52 -3.65
CA VAL A 106 -5.68 -17.61 -4.79
C VAL A 106 -5.83 -16.17 -4.32
N LEU A 107 -6.51 -15.90 -3.20
CA LEU A 107 -6.62 -14.56 -2.64
C LEU A 107 -5.28 -14.03 -2.13
N LEU A 108 -4.43 -14.89 -1.54
CA LEU A 108 -3.09 -14.49 -1.12
C LEU A 108 -2.22 -14.14 -2.33
N VAL A 109 -2.27 -14.95 -3.39
CA VAL A 109 -1.57 -14.68 -4.65
C VAL A 109 -2.05 -13.38 -5.28
N GLU A 110 -3.36 -13.11 -5.26
CA GLU A 110 -3.92 -11.88 -5.81
C GLU A 110 -3.51 -10.64 -4.99
N ALA A 111 -3.50 -10.73 -3.66
CA ALA A 111 -3.00 -9.66 -2.80
C ALA A 111 -1.52 -9.35 -3.09
N GLN A 112 -0.69 -10.38 -3.25
CA GLN A 112 0.71 -10.22 -3.65
C GLN A 112 0.81 -9.58 -5.04
N ARG A 113 -0.03 -10.00 -6.00
CA ARG A 113 -0.04 -9.42 -7.35
C ARG A 113 -0.37 -7.93 -7.33
N ILE A 114 -1.33 -7.48 -6.52
CA ILE A 114 -1.60 -6.05 -6.33
C ILE A 114 -0.36 -5.31 -5.84
N ALA A 115 0.38 -5.91 -4.90
CA ALA A 115 1.58 -5.31 -4.35
C ALA A 115 2.69 -5.19 -5.41
N ASP A 116 2.94 -6.28 -6.15
CA ASP A 116 3.96 -6.33 -7.21
C ASP A 116 3.65 -5.36 -8.36
N GLU A 117 2.38 -5.28 -8.77
CA GLU A 117 1.94 -4.35 -9.79
C GLU A 117 2.16 -2.88 -9.39
N ASP A 118 1.95 -2.52 -8.12
CA ASP A 118 2.25 -1.17 -7.63
C ASP A 118 3.74 -0.83 -7.74
N VAL A 119 4.61 -1.75 -7.32
CA VAL A 119 6.08 -1.56 -7.44
C VAL A 119 6.48 -1.35 -8.90
N GLU A 120 5.94 -2.15 -9.82
CA GLU A 120 6.25 -2.05 -11.25
C GLU A 120 5.69 -0.77 -11.89
N ILE A 121 4.49 -0.34 -11.51
CA ILE A 121 3.92 0.94 -11.97
C ILE A 121 4.79 2.11 -11.48
N ASN A 122 5.21 2.10 -10.21
CA ASN A 122 6.01 3.15 -9.60
C ASN A 122 7.40 3.24 -10.22
N LYS A 123 8.07 2.11 -10.49
CA LYS A 123 9.36 2.09 -11.21
C LYS A 123 9.24 2.65 -12.63
N ARG A 124 8.22 2.25 -13.38
CA ARG A 124 7.98 2.78 -14.73
C ARG A 124 7.66 4.28 -14.71
N MET A 125 6.79 4.71 -13.80
CA MET A 125 6.49 6.13 -13.59
C MET A 125 7.75 6.91 -13.25
N GLY A 126 8.59 6.37 -12.36
CA GLY A 126 9.87 6.94 -11.99
C GLY A 126 10.79 7.13 -13.19
N ALA A 127 10.96 6.09 -14.00
CA ALA A 127 11.78 6.14 -15.21
C ALA A 127 11.30 7.20 -16.21
N TYR A 128 10.00 7.25 -16.51
CA TYR A 128 9.43 8.26 -17.41
C TYR A 128 9.53 9.68 -16.85
N GLY A 129 9.21 9.86 -15.56
CA GLY A 129 9.29 11.19 -14.95
C GLY A 129 10.72 11.68 -14.80
N ALA A 130 11.69 10.78 -14.62
CA ALA A 130 13.10 11.13 -14.51
C ALA A 130 13.62 11.83 -15.77
N GLU A 131 13.05 11.54 -16.95
CA GLU A 131 13.41 12.23 -18.21
C GLU A 131 13.13 13.74 -18.16
N LEU A 132 12.25 14.19 -17.25
CA LEU A 132 11.89 15.60 -17.08
C LEU A 132 12.83 16.36 -16.12
N ILE A 133 13.69 15.65 -15.38
CA ILE A 133 14.66 16.24 -14.45
C ILE A 133 16.03 16.29 -15.13
N HIS A 134 16.73 17.41 -15.04
CA HIS A 134 18.07 17.63 -15.60
C HIS A 134 19.10 17.91 -14.50
N ASP A 135 20.38 17.79 -14.86
CA ASP A 135 21.46 18.19 -13.96
C ASP A 135 21.38 19.68 -13.61
N GLY A 136 21.52 19.99 -12.32
CA GLY A 136 21.43 21.34 -11.78
C GLY A 136 20.02 21.82 -11.44
N ASP A 137 18.98 21.04 -11.75
CA ASP A 137 17.60 21.42 -11.41
C ASP A 137 17.39 21.55 -9.90
N THR A 138 16.34 22.29 -9.53
CA THR A 138 15.81 22.31 -8.16
C THR A 138 14.35 21.89 -8.17
N VAL A 139 14.07 20.75 -7.56
CA VAL A 139 12.74 20.15 -7.48
C VAL A 139 12.10 20.51 -6.14
N LEU A 140 10.91 21.09 -6.15
CA LEU A 140 10.10 21.26 -4.94
C LEU A 140 9.13 20.08 -4.81
N HIS A 141 9.08 19.47 -3.64
CA HIS A 141 8.15 18.37 -3.33
C HIS A 141 7.36 18.66 -2.05
N HIS A 142 6.11 18.22 -2.04
CA HIS A 142 5.15 18.44 -0.95
C HIS A 142 4.54 17.10 -0.50
N CYS A 143 4.32 16.95 0.82
CA CYS A 143 3.84 15.73 1.47
C CYS A 143 4.85 14.58 1.45
N ASN A 144 4.37 13.34 1.41
CA ASN A 144 5.16 12.12 1.31
C ASN A 144 4.55 11.20 0.26
N THR A 145 5.35 10.88 -0.76
CA THR A 145 4.94 10.07 -1.91
C THR A 145 6.08 9.13 -2.37
N GLY A 146 7.00 8.78 -1.46
CA GLY A 146 8.05 7.80 -1.72
C GLY A 146 7.64 6.39 -1.31
N ALA A 147 8.64 5.57 -1.00
CA ALA A 147 8.45 4.16 -0.68
C ALA A 147 7.54 3.94 0.54
N LEU A 148 7.53 4.87 1.51
CA LEU A 148 6.61 4.79 2.64
C LEU A 148 5.14 5.00 2.27
N ALA A 149 4.85 5.71 1.17
CA ALA A 149 3.48 5.99 0.75
C ALA A 149 2.91 4.96 -0.25
N THR A 150 3.76 4.08 -0.77
CA THR A 150 3.43 3.04 -1.74
C THR A 150 3.84 1.67 -1.20
N VAL A 151 3.75 0.62 -2.02
CA VAL A 151 4.31 -0.69 -1.64
C VAL A 151 5.84 -0.61 -1.61
N ASP A 152 6.42 0.03 -2.63
CA ASP A 152 7.83 0.42 -2.67
C ASP A 152 8.03 1.52 -3.73
N TYR A 153 9.25 2.05 -3.81
CA TYR A 153 9.78 3.03 -4.76
C TYR A 153 9.18 4.44 -4.66
N GLY A 154 7.85 4.55 -4.71
CA GLY A 154 7.11 5.80 -4.66
C GLY A 154 6.69 6.35 -6.01
N THR A 155 5.88 7.40 -5.99
CA THR A 155 5.43 8.12 -7.19
C THR A 155 6.32 9.33 -7.46
N ALA A 156 6.00 10.52 -6.92
CA ALA A 156 6.81 11.71 -7.18
C ALA A 156 8.23 11.61 -6.57
N ILE A 157 8.38 11.04 -5.37
CA ILE A 157 9.71 10.72 -4.84
C ILE A 157 10.34 9.55 -5.62
N GLY A 158 9.55 8.63 -6.18
CA GLY A 158 10.06 7.60 -7.09
C GLY A 158 10.68 8.19 -8.37
N VAL A 159 10.11 9.28 -8.90
CA VAL A 159 10.70 10.05 -10.02
C VAL A 159 12.03 10.71 -9.61
N ILE A 160 12.07 11.33 -8.43
CA ILE A 160 13.30 11.91 -7.86
C ILE A 160 14.36 10.82 -7.70
N ARG A 161 13.98 9.67 -7.12
CA ARG A 161 14.86 8.52 -6.93
C ARG A 161 15.40 8.00 -8.26
N ALA A 162 14.54 7.80 -9.25
CA ALA A 162 14.94 7.35 -10.59
C ALA A 162 15.93 8.30 -11.25
N ALA A 163 15.70 9.62 -11.19
CA ALA A 163 16.62 10.62 -11.72
C ALA A 163 17.99 10.56 -11.04
N PHE A 164 18.00 10.40 -9.70
CA PHE A 164 19.24 10.25 -8.94
C PHE A 164 19.99 8.94 -9.27
N GLU A 165 19.27 7.82 -9.40
CA GLU A 165 19.79 6.51 -9.81
C GLU A 165 20.37 6.53 -11.24
N GLN A 166 19.82 7.35 -12.13
CA GLN A 166 20.36 7.62 -13.48
C GLN A 166 21.62 8.49 -13.48
N GLY A 167 22.11 8.90 -12.30
CA GLY A 167 23.35 9.68 -12.14
C GLY A 167 23.15 11.19 -12.15
N LYS A 168 21.92 11.67 -12.28
CA LYS A 168 21.64 13.11 -12.29
C LYS A 168 21.94 13.74 -10.93
N ARG A 169 22.33 15.01 -10.92
CA ARG A 169 22.71 15.77 -9.74
C ARG A 169 21.89 17.05 -9.69
N PHE A 170 20.99 17.13 -8.72
CA PHE A 170 20.01 18.21 -8.57
C PHE A 170 19.68 18.41 -7.08
N HIS A 171 18.98 19.48 -6.76
CA HIS A 171 18.53 19.76 -5.39
C HIS A 171 17.04 19.44 -5.23
N VAL A 172 16.67 18.96 -4.03
CA VAL A 172 15.27 18.76 -3.67
C VAL A 172 14.94 19.59 -2.44
N LEU A 173 13.90 20.41 -2.55
CA LEU A 173 13.32 21.15 -1.45
C LEU A 173 12.06 20.41 -0.99
N LEU A 174 11.98 20.11 0.31
CA LEU A 174 10.86 19.42 0.92
C LEU A 174 10.06 20.37 1.81
N ASP A 175 8.79 20.58 1.46
CA ASP A 175 7.87 21.31 2.35
C ASP A 175 7.56 20.46 3.59
N GLU A 176 7.57 21.04 4.79
CA GLU A 176 7.33 20.29 6.03
C GLU A 176 5.98 19.55 6.05
N THR A 177 4.97 20.10 5.36
CA THR A 177 3.61 19.55 5.20
C THR A 177 2.79 19.50 6.50
N ARG A 178 2.43 20.66 7.07
CA ARG A 178 1.53 20.73 8.24
C ARG A 178 0.11 20.20 7.93
N PRO A 179 -0.63 19.73 8.95
CA PRO A 179 -0.25 19.64 10.37
C PRO A 179 0.47 18.34 10.74
N ARG A 180 0.53 17.35 9.85
CA ARG A 180 1.04 16.00 10.15
C ARG A 180 2.54 15.82 9.89
N LEU A 181 3.17 16.82 9.27
CA LEU A 181 4.60 16.94 9.04
C LEU A 181 5.19 15.82 8.17
N GLN A 182 4.48 15.42 7.13
CA GLN A 182 4.90 14.33 6.24
C GLN A 182 6.24 14.59 5.57
N GLY A 183 6.43 15.78 5.02
CA GLY A 183 7.67 16.08 4.32
C GLY A 183 8.84 16.10 5.29
N ALA A 184 8.66 16.73 6.46
CA ALA A 184 9.70 16.80 7.48
C ALA A 184 10.00 15.44 8.16
N ARG A 185 8.98 14.60 8.38
CA ARG A 185 9.15 13.33 9.12
C ARG A 185 9.45 12.14 8.24
N LEU A 186 8.78 12.02 7.08
CA LEU A 186 8.80 10.82 6.26
C LEU A 186 9.65 11.03 5.01
N SER A 187 9.36 12.07 4.22
CA SER A 187 10.08 12.32 2.96
C SER A 187 11.55 12.63 3.20
N ALA A 188 11.86 13.47 4.20
CA ALA A 188 13.23 13.79 4.56
C ALA A 188 13.99 12.60 5.19
N TRP A 189 13.28 11.58 5.70
CA TRP A 189 13.89 10.38 6.29
C TRP A 189 14.20 9.31 5.23
N GLU A 190 13.36 9.19 4.19
CA GLU A 190 13.53 8.19 3.13
C GLU A 190 14.39 8.66 1.94
N MET A 191 14.84 9.93 1.96
CA MET A 191 15.77 10.53 0.99
C MET A 191 17.19 10.63 1.54
#